data_AF-A0A259DCC4-F1
#
_entry.id   AF-A0A259DCC4-F1
#
_cell.length_a   1.000
_cell.length_b   1.000
_cell.length_c   1.000
_cell.angle_alpha   90.00
_cell.angle_beta   90.00
_cell.angle_gamma   90.00
#
_symmetry.space_group_name_H-M   'P 1'
#
loop_
_entity.id
_entity.type
_entity.pdbx_description
1 polymer ?
#
loop_
_entity_poly.entity_id
_entity_poly.type
_entity_poly.pdbx_seq_one_letter_code
_entity_poly.pdbx_strand_id
1 'polypeptide(L)'
;MDIKPQMIVNQIGLIAKKIAKVLIYAFIALVLLYIAFKAWEYQAESEQKQADKVSQTQQSEKFANGSQYVATYSPLLVGGSSLSFVQRPNNEPLFKYLLGASYPNFITALEDSASLVYVGPQILGTGCQKLGCAVAQAALVIDPSKGRIYAALIEGGKVSYFGLTEGQAAPPAFEKWASTQIVELAK
;
A
#
# COMPACT_ATOMS: atom_id res chain seq x y z
N MET A 1 -40.46 41.72 -70.61
CA MET A 1 -41.01 41.51 -69.25
C MET A 1 -40.35 40.26 -68.69
N ASP A 2 -39.24 40.43 -67.96
CA ASP A 2 -38.44 39.34 -67.40
C ASP A 2 -38.78 39.18 -65.92
N ILE A 3 -39.58 38.17 -65.59
CA ILE A 3 -39.99 37.85 -64.22
C ILE A 3 -39.51 36.42 -63.90
N LYS A 4 -38.20 36.22 -63.84
CA LYS A 4 -37.59 34.98 -63.32
C LYS A 4 -36.26 35.24 -62.58
N PRO A 5 -36.27 35.93 -61.42
CA PRO A 5 -35.25 35.59 -60.41
C PRO A 5 -35.80 35.32 -59.01
N GLN A 6 -36.98 35.83 -58.64
CA GLN A 6 -37.42 35.84 -57.24
C GLN A 6 -37.86 34.47 -56.69
N MET A 7 -38.36 33.57 -57.54
CA MET A 7 -38.84 32.25 -57.09
C MET A 7 -37.71 31.29 -56.67
N ILE A 8 -36.52 31.40 -57.29
CA ILE A 8 -35.38 30.52 -57.04
C ILE A 8 -34.69 30.89 -55.71
N VAL A 9 -34.56 32.19 -55.42
CA VAL A 9 -33.95 32.69 -54.17
C VAL A 9 -34.78 32.29 -52.94
N ASN A 10 -36.11 32.29 -53.06
CA ASN A 10 -37.00 31.93 -51.96
C ASN A 10 -36.98 30.42 -51.62
N GLN A 11 -36.80 29.54 -52.62
CA GLN A 11 -36.65 28.10 -52.37
C GLN A 11 -35.33 27.76 -51.68
N ILE A 12 -34.23 28.43 -52.05
CA ILE A 12 -32.91 28.22 -51.43
C ILE A 12 -32.94 28.65 -49.96
N GLY A 13 -33.61 29.76 -49.63
CA GLY A 13 -33.78 30.22 -48.24
C GLY A 13 -34.60 29.26 -47.37
N LEU A 14 -35.61 28.60 -47.94
CA LEU A 14 -36.45 27.61 -47.25
C LEU A 14 -35.69 26.30 -46.97
N ILE A 15 -34.86 25.86 -47.91
CA ILE A 15 -33.99 24.68 -47.76
C ILE A 15 -32.89 24.97 -46.73
N ALA A 16 -32.26 26.15 -46.77
CA ALA A 16 -31.26 26.58 -45.79
C ALA A 16 -31.83 26.60 -44.36
N LYS A 17 -33.07 27.07 -44.17
CA LYS A 17 -33.74 27.06 -42.86
C LYS A 17 -33.99 25.64 -42.33
N LYS A 18 -34.33 24.68 -43.19
CA LYS A 18 -34.51 23.28 -42.79
C LYS A 18 -33.19 22.63 -42.40
N ILE A 19 -32.12 22.85 -43.18
CA ILE A 19 -30.78 22.34 -42.88
C ILE A 19 -30.26 22.93 -41.56
N ALA A 20 -30.43 24.24 -41.34
CA ALA A 20 -30.04 24.89 -40.10
C ALA A 20 -30.77 24.30 -38.88
N LYS A 21 -32.08 24.02 -38.99
CA LYS A 21 -32.83 23.34 -37.92
C LYS A 21 -32.30 21.95 -37.61
N VAL A 22 -32.00 21.15 -38.64
CA VAL A 22 -31.43 19.79 -38.46
C VAL A 22 -30.05 19.87 -37.81
N LEU A 23 -29.20 20.80 -38.22
CA LEU A 23 -27.90 21.04 -37.61
C LEU A 23 -28.01 21.44 -36.13
N ILE A 24 -28.97 22.29 -35.77
CA ILE A 24 -29.22 22.67 -34.38
C ILE A 24 -29.65 21.46 -33.56
N TYR A 25 -30.57 20.63 -34.05
CA TYR A 25 -30.99 19.42 -33.35
C TYR A 25 -29.85 18.40 -33.22
N ALA A 26 -29.02 18.24 -34.25
CA ALA A 26 -27.84 17.38 -34.21
C ALA A 26 -26.83 17.89 -33.17
N PHE A 27 -26.64 19.22 -33.08
CA PHE A 27 -25.74 19.83 -32.10
C PHE A 27 -26.25 19.64 -30.66
N ILE A 28 -27.55 19.85 -30.43
CA ILE A 28 -28.19 19.60 -29.12
C ILE A 28 -28.05 18.12 -28.73
N ALA A 29 -28.29 17.20 -29.67
CA ALA A 29 -28.12 15.78 -29.43
C ALA A 29 -26.67 15.43 -29.04
N LEU A 30 -25.68 16.00 -29.74
CA LEU A 30 -24.26 15.84 -29.42
C LEU A 30 -23.90 16.34 -28.01
N VAL A 31 -24.44 17.50 -27.62
CA VAL A 31 -24.23 18.06 -26.27
C VAL A 31 -24.83 17.16 -25.20
N LEU A 32 -26.05 16.66 -25.41
CA LEU A 32 -26.69 15.73 -24.46
C LEU A 32 -25.92 14.42 -24.33
N LEU A 33 -25.43 13.88 -25.44
CA LEU A 33 -24.62 12.66 -25.46
C LEU A 33 -23.29 12.86 -24.73
N TYR A 34 -22.66 14.03 -24.91
CA TYR A 34 -21.45 14.41 -24.17
C TYR A 34 -21.69 14.50 -22.66
N ILE A 35 -22.79 15.14 -22.23
CA ILE A 35 -23.13 15.26 -20.80
C ILE A 35 -23.40 13.87 -20.20
N ALA A 36 -24.15 13.01 -20.89
CA ALA A 36 -24.42 11.65 -20.44
C ALA A 36 -23.13 10.82 -20.31
N PHE A 37 -22.22 10.92 -21.29
CA PHE A 37 -20.92 10.27 -21.24
C PHE A 37 -20.08 10.76 -20.06
N LYS A 38 -20.04 12.08 -19.83
CA LYS A 38 -19.33 12.66 -18.68
C LYS A 38 -19.92 12.25 -17.33
N ALA A 39 -21.23 12.21 -17.20
CA ALA A 39 -21.88 11.74 -15.98
C ALA A 39 -21.53 10.27 -15.68
N TRP A 40 -21.49 9.42 -16.71
CA TRP A 40 -21.11 8.02 -16.57
C TRP A 40 -19.65 7.82 -16.18
N GLU A 41 -18.73 8.58 -16.78
CA GLU A 41 -17.29 8.57 -16.44
C GLU A 41 -17.04 8.99 -14.97
N TYR A 42 -17.72 10.04 -14.51
CA TYR A 42 -17.67 10.47 -13.11
C TYR A 42 -18.20 9.42 -12.15
N GLN A 43 -19.29 8.74 -12.51
CA GLN A 43 -19.85 7.70 -11.66
C GLN A 43 -18.93 6.47 -11.59
N ALA A 44 -18.37 6.03 -12.71
CA ALA A 44 -17.41 4.94 -12.78
C ALA A 44 -16.14 5.24 -11.94
N GLU A 45 -15.57 6.44 -12.05
CA GLU A 45 -14.43 6.84 -11.20
C GLU A 45 -14.78 6.86 -9.71
N SER A 46 -15.99 7.30 -9.36
CA SER A 46 -16.43 7.37 -7.97
C SER A 46 -16.61 5.98 -7.35
N GLU A 47 -17.19 5.05 -8.10
CA GLU A 47 -17.37 3.66 -7.69
C GLU A 47 -16.03 2.95 -7.55
N GLN A 48 -15.10 3.20 -8.46
CA GLN A 48 -13.74 2.65 -8.38
C GLN A 48 -12.97 3.17 -7.16
N LYS A 49 -13.01 4.49 -6.90
CA LYS A 49 -12.40 5.09 -5.69
C LYS A 49 -13.03 4.56 -4.40
N GLN A 50 -14.32 4.24 -4.41
CA GLN A 50 -15.01 3.68 -3.25
C GLN A 50 -14.65 2.20 -3.04
N ALA A 51 -14.57 1.41 -4.11
CA ALA A 51 -14.12 0.02 -4.07
C ALA A 51 -12.68 -0.10 -3.55
N ASP A 52 -11.77 0.78 -4.00
CA ASP A 52 -10.39 0.81 -3.54
C ASP A 52 -10.29 1.14 -2.05
N LYS A 53 -11.05 2.13 -1.56
CA LYS A 53 -11.12 2.49 -0.14
C LYS A 53 -11.65 1.35 0.74
N VAL A 54 -12.71 0.65 0.29
CA VAL A 54 -13.27 -0.48 1.02
C VAL A 54 -12.26 -1.64 1.08
N SER A 55 -11.61 -1.95 -0.04
CA SER A 55 -10.56 -2.98 -0.11
C SER A 55 -9.38 -2.66 0.83
N GLN A 56 -8.92 -1.40 0.82
CA GLN A 56 -7.84 -0.94 1.69
C GLN A 56 -8.23 -1.02 3.17
N THR A 57 -9.46 -0.64 3.51
CA THR A 57 -9.99 -0.73 4.88
C THR A 57 -10.06 -2.18 5.35
N GLN A 58 -10.62 -3.08 4.55
CA GLN A 58 -10.71 -4.50 4.89
C GLN A 58 -9.33 -5.16 5.04
N GLN A 59 -8.36 -4.78 4.20
CA GLN A 59 -6.99 -5.25 4.33
C GLN A 59 -6.34 -4.75 5.62
N SER A 60 -6.54 -3.48 5.97
CA SER A 60 -6.02 -2.90 7.21
C SER A 60 -6.60 -3.55 8.47
N GLU A 61 -7.90 -3.88 8.47
CA GLU A 61 -8.56 -4.58 9.57
C GLU A 61 -8.05 -6.02 9.71
N LYS A 62 -7.92 -6.74 8.60
CA LYS A 62 -7.34 -8.10 8.60
C LYS A 62 -5.90 -8.08 9.11
N PHE A 63 -5.12 -7.08 8.73
CA PHE A 63 -3.76 -6.90 9.24
C PHE A 63 -3.74 -6.58 10.75
N ALA A 64 -4.61 -5.70 11.23
CA ALA A 64 -4.69 -5.37 12.65
C ALA A 64 -5.08 -6.59 13.49
N ASN A 65 -6.09 -7.35 13.05
CA ASN A 65 -6.52 -8.57 13.71
C ASN A 65 -5.43 -9.66 13.68
N GLY A 66 -4.76 -9.83 12.53
CA GLY A 66 -3.63 -10.73 12.39
C GLY A 66 -2.46 -10.34 13.30
N SER A 67 -2.11 -9.06 13.34
CA SER A 67 -1.06 -8.52 14.22
C SER A 67 -1.37 -8.78 15.69
N GLN A 68 -2.62 -8.52 16.11
CA GLN A 68 -3.06 -8.74 17.48
C GLN A 68 -3.01 -10.23 17.84
N TYR A 69 -3.49 -11.10 16.96
CA TYR A 69 -3.43 -12.54 17.16
C TYR A 69 -1.99 -13.01 17.33
N VAL A 70 -1.10 -12.62 16.41
CA VAL A 70 0.32 -12.98 16.47
C VAL A 70 0.98 -12.45 17.73
N ALA A 71 0.76 -11.17 18.05
CA ALA A 71 1.34 -10.55 19.25
C ALA A 71 0.88 -11.23 20.54
N THR A 72 -0.36 -11.72 20.60
CA THR A 72 -0.93 -12.38 21.78
C THR A 72 -0.26 -13.73 22.07
N TYR A 73 0.01 -14.55 21.05
CA TYR A 73 0.62 -15.86 21.26
C TYR A 73 2.15 -15.85 21.22
N SER A 74 2.77 -14.77 20.70
CA SER A 74 4.23 -14.62 20.59
C SER A 74 5.03 -14.86 21.87
N PRO A 75 4.55 -14.48 23.08
CA PRO A 75 5.19 -14.84 24.34
C PRO A 75 5.53 -16.34 24.50
N LEU A 76 4.72 -17.22 23.92
CA LEU A 76 4.91 -18.68 23.99
C LEU A 76 6.01 -19.20 23.06
N LEU A 77 6.52 -18.36 22.16
CA LEU A 77 7.53 -18.72 21.17
C LEU A 77 8.91 -18.09 21.44
N VAL A 78 9.03 -17.34 22.54
CA VAL A 78 10.31 -16.80 22.99
C VAL A 78 11.31 -17.94 23.20
N GLY A 79 12.56 -17.73 22.75
CA GLY A 79 13.60 -18.76 22.67
C GLY A 79 13.69 -19.46 21.31
N GLY A 80 12.63 -19.41 20.48
CA GLY A 80 12.66 -19.92 19.10
C GLY A 80 13.38 -18.98 18.13
N SER A 81 13.85 -19.50 16.99
CA SER A 81 14.51 -18.70 15.93
C SER A 81 13.59 -17.60 15.38
N SER A 82 14.15 -16.39 15.20
CA SER A 82 13.42 -15.25 14.63
C SER A 82 12.98 -15.51 13.19
N LEU A 83 13.81 -16.15 12.37
CA LEU A 83 13.44 -16.54 11.01
C LEU A 83 12.29 -17.54 10.99
N SER A 84 12.40 -18.58 11.83
CA SER A 84 11.36 -19.61 11.95
C SER A 84 10.04 -19.02 12.42
N PHE A 85 10.07 -18.00 13.29
CA PHE A 85 8.88 -17.28 13.71
C PHE A 85 8.22 -16.54 12.53
N VAL A 86 8.99 -15.82 11.72
CA VAL A 86 8.47 -15.06 10.57
C VAL A 86 7.87 -15.99 9.52
N GLN A 87 8.53 -17.11 9.23
CA GLN A 87 8.14 -18.07 8.18
C GLN A 87 7.01 -19.03 8.61
N ARG A 88 6.50 -18.94 9.83
CA ARG A 88 5.36 -19.77 10.26
C ARG A 88 4.16 -19.52 9.35
N PRO A 89 3.36 -20.55 9.01
CA PRO A 89 2.19 -20.39 8.13
C PRO A 89 1.20 -19.29 8.55
N ASN A 90 1.06 -19.08 9.86
CA ASN A 90 0.16 -18.06 10.41
C ASN A 90 0.79 -16.64 10.47
N ASN A 91 2.11 -16.54 10.35
CA ASN A 91 2.87 -15.29 10.48
C ASN A 91 3.32 -14.75 9.14
N GLU A 92 3.75 -15.64 8.24
CA GLU A 92 4.31 -15.26 6.96
C GLU A 92 3.38 -14.32 6.15
N PRO A 93 2.06 -14.56 6.04
CA PRO A 93 1.17 -13.63 5.35
C PRO A 93 1.15 -12.23 5.98
N LEU A 94 1.25 -12.14 7.31
CA LEU A 94 1.30 -10.88 8.03
C LEU A 94 2.59 -10.12 7.71
N PHE A 95 3.73 -10.79 7.73
CA PHE A 95 5.02 -10.19 7.41
C PHE A 95 5.12 -9.81 5.93
N LYS A 96 4.57 -10.63 5.02
CA LYS A 96 4.46 -10.27 3.59
C LYS A 96 3.63 -9.01 3.38
N TYR A 97 2.52 -8.86 4.11
CA TYR A 97 1.72 -7.64 4.05
C TYR A 97 2.47 -6.43 4.64
N LEU A 98 3.10 -6.60 5.80
CA LEU A 98 3.84 -5.55 6.51
C LEU A 98 5.02 -5.00 5.70
N LEU A 99 5.78 -5.90 5.07
CA LEU A 99 7.05 -5.58 4.39
C LEU A 99 6.85 -5.36 2.88
N GLY A 100 5.77 -5.87 2.29
CA GLY A 100 5.52 -5.78 0.85
C GLY A 100 6.71 -6.30 0.03
N ALA A 101 7.23 -5.45 -0.85
CA ALA A 101 8.38 -5.78 -1.70
C ALA A 101 9.68 -6.04 -0.92
N SER A 102 9.79 -5.57 0.34
CA SER A 102 10.97 -5.77 1.19
C SER A 102 10.99 -7.13 1.88
N TYR A 103 9.92 -7.95 1.77
CA TYR A 103 9.85 -9.25 2.44
C TYR A 103 11.01 -10.22 2.08
N PRO A 104 11.37 -10.43 0.80
CA PRO A 104 12.48 -11.32 0.44
C PRO A 104 13.81 -10.88 1.06
N ASN A 105 14.10 -9.59 0.98
CA ASN A 105 15.29 -8.99 1.58
C ASN A 105 15.32 -9.15 3.11
N PHE A 106 14.17 -8.95 3.75
CA PHE A 106 14.03 -9.16 5.19
C PHE A 106 14.29 -10.61 5.60
N ILE A 107 13.82 -11.58 4.82
CA ILE A 107 14.10 -13.00 5.05
C ILE A 107 15.58 -13.32 4.86
N THR A 108 16.22 -12.79 3.80
CA THR A 108 17.67 -12.92 3.59
C THR A 108 18.45 -12.31 4.76
N ALA A 109 18.01 -11.16 5.26
CA ALA A 109 18.59 -10.49 6.42
C ALA A 109 18.26 -11.17 7.77
N LEU A 110 17.55 -12.30 7.77
CA LEU A 110 17.30 -13.14 8.95
C LEU A 110 17.89 -14.56 8.81
N GLU A 111 18.63 -14.85 7.74
CA GLU A 111 19.17 -16.20 7.50
C GLU A 111 20.00 -16.73 8.67
N ASP A 112 20.83 -15.87 9.25
CA ASP A 112 21.51 -16.12 10.52
C ASP A 112 20.75 -15.40 11.65
N SER A 113 19.64 -16.01 12.06
CA SER A 113 18.74 -15.42 13.07
C SER A 113 19.08 -15.85 14.49
N ALA A 114 19.03 -14.87 15.39
CA ALA A 114 19.02 -15.12 16.81
C ALA A 114 17.63 -15.63 17.27
N SER A 115 17.60 -16.18 18.47
CA SER A 115 16.34 -16.50 19.14
C SER A 115 15.57 -15.24 19.52
N LEU A 116 14.24 -15.34 19.53
CA LEU A 116 13.35 -14.34 20.11
C LEU A 116 13.66 -14.17 21.60
N VAL A 117 13.79 -12.93 22.06
CA VAL A 117 14.10 -12.58 23.46
C VAL A 117 13.18 -11.49 23.99
N TYR A 118 12.94 -11.49 25.30
CA TYR A 118 12.26 -10.38 25.95
C TYR A 118 13.18 -9.16 26.09
N VAL A 119 12.67 -8.00 25.73
CA VAL A 119 13.28 -6.69 25.96
C VAL A 119 12.24 -5.82 26.67
N GLY A 120 12.22 -5.91 28.00
CA GLY A 120 11.14 -5.32 28.80
C GLY A 120 9.80 -6.01 28.50
N PRO A 121 8.71 -5.26 28.22
CA PRO A 121 7.42 -5.85 27.87
C PRO A 121 7.33 -6.31 26.39
N GLN A 122 8.37 -6.07 25.60
CA GLN A 122 8.40 -6.37 24.17
C GLN A 122 9.21 -7.65 23.91
N ILE A 123 8.97 -8.26 22.76
CA ILE A 123 9.75 -9.39 22.26
C ILE A 123 10.52 -8.90 21.04
N LEU A 124 11.84 -9.11 21.05
CA LEU A 124 12.75 -8.76 19.98
C LEU A 124 13.22 -10.04 19.29
N GLY A 125 13.13 -10.06 17.97
CA GLY A 125 13.83 -11.00 17.11
C GLY A 125 14.82 -10.26 16.24
N THR A 126 15.98 -10.85 16.00
CA THR A 126 17.04 -10.26 15.17
C THR A 126 17.68 -11.32 14.31
N GLY A 127 18.37 -10.87 13.28
CA GLY A 127 19.24 -11.70 12.48
C GLY A 127 20.04 -10.85 11.51
N CYS A 128 20.90 -11.52 10.76
CA CYS A 128 21.57 -10.91 9.64
C CYS A 128 21.77 -11.90 8.50
N GLN A 129 22.29 -11.40 7.40
CA GLN A 129 22.63 -12.22 6.24
C GLN A 129 23.80 -13.16 6.56
N LYS A 130 23.65 -14.45 6.24
CA LYS A 130 24.53 -15.57 6.65
C LYS A 130 26.02 -15.40 6.36
N LEU A 131 26.38 -14.63 5.33
CA LEU A 131 27.77 -14.35 4.94
C LEU A 131 28.03 -12.84 4.78
N GLY A 132 27.17 -12.01 5.36
CA GLY A 132 27.15 -10.56 5.11
C GLY A 132 26.45 -9.78 6.19
N CYS A 133 26.79 -10.02 7.47
CA CYS A 133 26.12 -9.35 8.58
C CYS A 133 26.24 -7.82 8.52
N ALA A 134 27.31 -7.27 7.93
CA ALA A 134 27.46 -5.84 7.68
C ALA A 134 26.68 -5.33 6.45
N VAL A 135 26.23 -6.23 5.57
CA VAL A 135 25.53 -5.89 4.32
C VAL A 135 24.04 -5.68 4.60
N ALA A 136 23.43 -6.66 5.28
CA ALA A 136 22.01 -6.63 5.60
C ALA A 136 21.72 -7.25 6.97
N GLN A 137 20.89 -6.55 7.75
CA GLN A 137 20.43 -6.99 9.07
C GLN A 137 18.94 -6.72 9.22
N ALA A 138 18.25 -7.60 9.93
CA ALA A 138 16.82 -7.44 10.18
C ALA A 138 16.51 -7.62 11.66
N ALA A 139 15.48 -6.89 12.09
CA ALA A 139 14.88 -7.07 13.39
C ALA A 139 13.36 -7.01 13.30
N LEU A 140 12.70 -7.68 14.23
CA LEU A 140 11.27 -7.58 14.45
C LEU A 140 11.02 -7.32 15.93
N VAL A 141 10.05 -6.46 16.21
CA VAL A 141 9.59 -6.19 17.57
C VAL A 141 8.11 -6.51 17.64
N ILE A 142 7.75 -7.32 18.63
CA ILE A 142 6.38 -7.64 18.96
C ILE A 142 6.07 -6.95 20.28
N ASP A 143 4.97 -6.20 20.30
CA ASP A 143 4.42 -5.58 21.50
C ASP A 143 3.10 -6.27 21.85
N PRO A 144 3.12 -7.31 22.71
CA PRO A 144 1.91 -8.02 23.13
C PRO A 144 0.89 -7.11 23.79
N SER A 145 1.34 -6.08 24.51
CA SER A 145 0.44 -5.15 25.22
C SER A 145 -0.40 -4.29 24.27
N LYS A 146 0.14 -4.00 23.09
CA LYS A 146 -0.52 -3.19 22.04
C LYS A 146 -1.10 -4.05 20.91
N GLY A 147 -0.84 -5.35 20.90
CA GLY A 147 -1.20 -6.22 19.80
C GLY A 147 -0.51 -5.85 18.49
N ARG A 148 0.69 -5.25 18.55
CA ARG A 148 1.38 -4.68 17.38
C ARG A 148 2.69 -5.39 17.08
N ILE A 149 3.03 -5.42 15.79
CA ILE A 149 4.27 -5.97 15.27
C ILE A 149 4.92 -4.94 14.38
N TYR A 150 6.22 -4.80 14.57
CA TYR A 150 7.08 -3.88 13.85
C TYR A 150 8.24 -4.66 13.25
N ALA A 151 8.75 -4.18 12.12
CA ALA A 151 9.95 -4.73 11.52
C ALA A 151 10.92 -3.60 11.18
N ALA A 152 12.21 -3.93 11.17
CA ALA A 152 13.27 -3.04 10.76
C ALA A 152 14.24 -3.82 9.85
N LEU A 153 14.71 -3.16 8.80
CA LEU A 153 15.70 -3.68 7.87
C LEU A 153 16.82 -2.64 7.73
N ILE A 154 18.05 -3.07 7.92
CA ILE A 154 19.26 -2.29 7.66
C ILE A 154 19.88 -2.86 6.40
N GLU A 155 20.01 -2.05 5.36
CA GLU A 155 20.68 -2.40 4.11
C GLU A 155 21.58 -1.24 3.68
N GLY A 156 22.86 -1.53 3.41
CA GLY A 156 23.81 -0.50 2.98
C GLY A 156 23.91 0.69 3.95
N GLY A 157 23.77 0.44 5.26
CA GLY A 157 23.81 1.46 6.31
C GLY A 157 22.52 2.27 6.48
N LYS A 158 21.47 2.02 5.69
CA LYS A 158 20.18 2.70 5.82
C LYS A 158 19.19 1.83 6.58
N VAL A 159 18.58 2.39 7.63
CA VAL A 159 17.51 1.74 8.40
C VAL A 159 16.15 2.09 7.80
N SER A 160 15.33 1.06 7.54
CA SER A 160 13.93 1.19 7.14
C SER A 160 13.06 0.53 8.21
N TYR A 161 12.03 1.25 8.68
CA TYR A 161 11.08 0.75 9.67
C TYR A 161 9.72 0.49 9.03
N PHE A 162 9.05 -0.56 9.49
CA PHE A 162 7.75 -1.01 8.99
C PHE A 162 6.79 -1.17 10.15
N GLY A 163 5.52 -0.83 9.92
CA GLY A 163 4.45 -0.91 10.94
C GLY A 163 4.40 0.28 11.91
N LEU A 164 5.23 1.31 11.68
CA LEU A 164 5.14 2.58 12.38
C LEU A 164 4.15 3.50 11.67
N THR A 165 3.28 4.17 12.43
CA THR A 165 2.49 5.28 11.89
C THR A 165 3.39 6.52 11.75
N GLU A 166 3.01 7.45 10.87
CA GLU A 166 3.76 8.69 10.68
C GLU A 166 3.93 9.44 12.02
N GLY A 167 5.16 9.87 12.31
CA GLY A 167 5.52 10.52 13.59
C GLY A 167 5.64 9.60 14.81
N GLN A 168 5.39 8.30 14.68
CA GLN A 168 5.58 7.35 15.78
C GLN A 168 7.07 7.05 15.99
N ALA A 169 7.53 7.17 17.24
CA ALA A 169 8.88 6.75 17.61
C ALA A 169 9.06 5.23 17.42
N ALA A 170 10.27 4.84 17.00
CA ALA A 170 10.64 3.43 16.92
C ALA A 170 10.60 2.78 18.31
N PRO A 171 10.13 1.52 18.44
CA PRO A 171 10.20 0.79 19.69
C PRO A 171 11.61 0.80 20.30
N PRO A 172 11.77 1.00 21.62
CA PRO A 172 13.08 1.05 22.28
C PRO A 172 13.93 -0.21 22.06
N ALA A 173 13.28 -1.35 21.81
CA ALA A 173 13.97 -2.59 21.48
C ALA A 173 14.81 -2.49 20.18
N PHE A 174 14.39 -1.68 19.21
CA PHE A 174 15.19 -1.42 18.00
C PHE A 174 16.41 -0.54 18.29
N GLU A 175 16.31 0.43 19.20
CA GLU A 175 17.45 1.29 19.56
C GLU A 175 18.57 0.47 20.22
N LYS A 176 18.20 -0.46 21.10
CA LYS A 176 19.16 -1.41 21.70
C LYS A 176 19.82 -2.30 20.67
N TRP A 177 19.05 -2.81 19.72
CA TRP A 177 19.60 -3.64 18.64
C TRP A 177 20.55 -2.84 17.73
N ALA A 178 20.12 -1.69 17.21
CA ALA A 178 20.93 -0.86 16.32
C ALA A 178 22.23 -0.36 17.00
N SER A 179 22.17 -0.02 18.29
CA SER A 179 23.35 0.45 19.04
C SER A 179 24.36 -0.65 19.34
N THR A 180 23.91 -1.89 19.58
CA THR A 180 24.81 -3.05 19.82
C THR A 180 25.66 -3.35 18.58
N GLN A 181 25.12 -3.12 17.39
CA GLN A 181 25.78 -3.43 16.11
C GLN A 181 26.84 -2.39 15.70
N ILE A 182 26.64 -1.12 16.05
CA ILE A 182 27.62 -0.05 15.80
C ILE A 182 28.92 -0.30 16.57
N VAL A 183 28.84 -0.93 17.75
CA VAL A 183 30.03 -1.25 18.58
C VAL A 183 30.80 -2.45 18.03
N GLU A 184 30.11 -3.40 17.38
CA GLU A 184 30.73 -4.60 16.80
C GLU A 184 31.42 -4.30 15.46
N LEU A 185 30.92 -3.32 14.68
CA LEU A 185 31.59 -2.80 13.49
C LEU A 185 32.78 -1.86 13.79
N ALA A 186 32.91 -1.36 15.01
CA ALA A 186 33.98 -0.45 15.44
C ALA A 186 35.15 -1.15 16.16
N LYS A 187 35.11 -2.48 16.26
CA LYS A 187 36.18 -3.35 16.79
C LYS A 187 36.85 -4.13 15.67
#